data_AF-A0A2V7D841-F1
#
_entry.id   AF-A0A2V7D841-F1
#
_cell.length_a   1.000
_cell.length_b   1.000
_cell.length_c   1.000
_cell.angle_alpha   90.00
_cell.angle_beta   90.00
_cell.angle_gamma   90.00
#
_symmetry.space_group_name_H-M   'P 1'
#
loop_
_entity.id
_entity.type
_entity.pdbx_description
1 polymer ?
#
loop_
_entity_poly.entity_id
_entity_poly.type
_entity_poly.pdbx_seq_one_letter_code
_entity_poly.pdbx_strand_id
1 'polypeptide(L)' 'LVAAIEHGAVNRVRPKLMTVLAIMLGLVPALWSQGAGASVMKRIAAPMVGGMVTSTILTLVVIPVIYYLWRRRHLSNPDQ' A
#
# COMPACT_ATOMS: atom_id res chain seq x y z
N LEU A 1 25.67 -5.10 2.86
CA LEU A 1 24.48 -5.93 3.20
C LEU A 1 23.34 -5.10 3.76
N VAL A 2 23.50 -4.40 4.89
CA VAL A 2 22.46 -3.50 5.45
C VAL A 2 22.01 -2.43 4.45
N ALA A 3 22.96 -1.76 3.79
CA ALA A 3 22.67 -0.74 2.76
C ALA A 3 21.88 -1.27 1.54
N ALA A 4 22.04 -2.55 1.17
CA ALA A 4 21.33 -3.16 0.05
C ALA A 4 19.88 -3.53 0.40
N ILE A 5 19.65 -3.94 1.65
CA ILE A 5 18.30 -4.21 2.18
C ILE A 5 17.53 -2.89 2.35
N GLU A 6 18.19 -1.84 2.84
CA GLU A 6 17.61 -0.50 2.95
C GLU A 6 17.26 0.07 1.57
N HIS A 7 18.18 0.01 0.60
CA HIS A 7 17.90 0.43 -0.79
C HIS A 7 16.77 -0.38 -1.42
N GLY A 8 16.74 -1.71 -1.24
CA GLY A 8 15.69 -2.58 -1.77
C GLY A 8 14.31 -2.35 -1.13
N ALA A 9 14.28 -2.08 0.18
CA ALA A 9 13.05 -1.75 0.90
C ALA A 9 12.51 -0.38 0.46
N VAL A 10 13.37 0.64 0.40
CA VAL A 10 13.01 1.99 -0.05
C VAL A 10 12.51 1.97 -1.50
N ASN A 11 13.13 1.17 -2.38
CA ASN A 11 12.70 1.04 -3.79
C ASN A 11 11.29 0.45 -3.97
N ARG A 12 10.74 -0.26 -2.98
CA ARG A 12 9.34 -0.76 -3.03
C ARG A 12 8.35 0.13 -2.29
N VAL A 13 8.81 0.89 -1.31
CA VAL A 13 7.98 1.86 -0.57
C VAL A 13 7.72 3.10 -1.43
N ARG A 14 8.71 3.59 -2.18
CA ARG A 14 8.57 4.77 -3.05
C ARG A 14 7.45 4.64 -4.10
N PRO A 15 7.36 3.54 -4.87
CA PRO A 15 6.31 3.37 -5.87
C PRO A 15 4.91 3.21 -5.25
N LYS A 16 4.82 2.58 -4.07
CA LYS A 16 3.54 2.36 -3.38
C LYS A 16 3.00 3.65 -2.76
N LEU A 17 3.87 4.49 -2.22
CA LEU A 17 3.49 5.84 -1.80
C LEU A 17 3.09 6.71 -3.00
N MET A 18 3.80 6.60 -4.12
CA MET A 18 3.51 7.36 -5.33
C MET A 18 2.08 7.10 -5.85
N THR A 19 1.65 5.84 -5.89
CA THR A 19 0.29 5.49 -6.33
C THR A 19 -0.78 5.96 -5.34
N VAL A 20 -0.58 5.78 -4.04
CA VAL A 20 -1.53 6.25 -3.02
C VAL A 20 -1.67 7.77 -3.07
N LEU A 21 -0.56 8.50 -3.20
CA LEU A 21 -0.58 9.95 -3.31
C LEU A 21 -1.28 10.43 -4.59
N ALA A 22 -0.98 9.83 -5.74
CA ALA A 22 -1.65 10.18 -7.00
C ALA A 22 -3.17 9.98 -6.92
N ILE A 23 -3.62 8.89 -6.29
CA ILE A 23 -5.03 8.56 -6.13
C ILE A 23 -5.70 9.50 -5.13
N MET A 24 -5.05 9.78 -4.00
CA MET A 24 -5.55 10.77 -3.03
C MET A 24 -5.70 12.13 -3.69
N LEU A 25 -4.72 12.59 -4.46
CA LEU A 25 -4.79 13.87 -5.18
C LEU A 25 -5.89 13.90 -6.24
N GLY A 26 -6.22 12.76 -6.88
CA GLY A 26 -7.30 12.68 -7.87
C GLY A 26 -8.70 12.55 -7.26
N LEU A 27 -8.86 11.77 -6.19
CA LEU A 27 -10.17 11.45 -5.61
C LEU A 27 -10.58 12.42 -4.49
N VAL A 28 -9.65 12.91 -3.67
CA VAL A 28 -9.97 13.81 -2.55
C VAL A 28 -10.70 15.08 -3.02
N PRO A 29 -10.27 15.79 -4.08
CA PRO A 29 -11.01 16.96 -4.57
C PRO A 29 -12.36 16.57 -5.17
N ALA A 30 -12.45 15.40 -5.82
CA ALA A 30 -13.69 14.89 -6.38
C ALA A 30 -14.73 14.58 -5.30
N LEU A 31 -14.32 14.21 -4.08
CA LEU A 31 -15.22 14.03 -2.94
C LEU A 31 -15.80 15.36 -2.42
N TRP A 32 -15.12 16.50 -2.63
CA TRP A 32 -15.60 17.83 -2.24
C TRP A 32 -16.43 18.55 -3.31
N SER A 33 -16.44 18.02 -4.54
CA SER A 33 -17.25 18.58 -5.62
C SER A 33 -18.73 18.56 -5.25
N GLN A 34 -19.39 19.73 -5.34
CA GLN A 34 -20.83 19.91 -5.11
C GLN A 34 -21.48 20.25 -6.45
N GLY A 35 -22.02 19.22 -7.12
CA GLY A 35 -22.71 19.34 -8.41
C GLY A 35 -23.68 18.18 -8.63
N ALA A 36 -24.50 18.26 -9.68
CA ALA A 36 -25.40 17.17 -10.03
C ALA A 36 -24.61 15.87 -10.30
N GLY A 37 -24.96 14.78 -9.61
CA GLY A 37 -24.23 13.49 -9.68
C GLY A 37 -23.09 13.32 -8.66
N ALA A 38 -22.75 14.35 -7.89
CA ALA A 38 -21.70 14.26 -6.87
C ALA A 38 -22.02 13.22 -5.78
N SER A 39 -23.29 13.07 -5.41
CA SER A 39 -23.74 12.07 -4.43
C SER A 39 -23.48 10.63 -4.89
N VAL A 40 -23.54 10.37 -6.20
CA VAL A 40 -23.26 9.06 -6.79
C VAL A 40 -21.75 8.83 -6.88
N MET A 41 -21.00 9.82 -7.37
CA MET A 41 -19.55 9.76 -7.45
C MET A 41 -18.91 9.50 -6.08
N LYS A 42 -19.41 10.18 -5.04
CA LYS A 42 -18.91 10.06 -3.66
C LYS A 42 -19.14 8.66 -3.09
N ARG A 43 -20.25 7.98 -3.44
CA ARG A 43 -20.55 6.60 -3.02
C ARG A 43 -19.63 5.56 -3.65
N ILE A 44 -19.09 5.83 -4.83
CA ILE A 44 -18.14 4.94 -5.53
C ILE A 44 -16.70 5.24 -5.07
N ALA A 45 -16.33 6.52 -5.00
CA ALA A 45 -14.99 6.96 -4.68
C ALA A 45 -14.61 6.73 -3.20
N ALA A 46 -15.54 6.94 -2.26
CA ALA A 46 -15.25 6.77 -0.83
C ALA A 46 -14.75 5.35 -0.45
N PRO A 47 -15.43 4.25 -0.83
CA PRO A 47 -14.93 2.90 -0.54
C PRO A 47 -13.65 2.57 -1.31
N MET A 48 -13.44 3.10 -2.51
CA MET A 48 -12.19 2.93 -3.25
C MET A 48 -11.00 3.51 -2.48
N VAL A 49 -11.12 4.75 -1.98
CA VAL A 49 -10.07 5.40 -1.18
C VAL A 49 -9.80 4.59 0.09
N GLY A 50 -10.84 4.23 0.85
CA GLY A 50 -10.68 3.44 2.06
C GLY A 50 -10.05 2.07 1.81
N GLY A 51 -10.47 1.39 0.74
CA GLY A 51 -9.96 0.10 0.33
C GLY A 51 -8.49 0.14 -0.08
N MET A 52 -8.06 1.17 -0.81
CA MET A 52 -6.66 1.34 -1.21
C MET A 52 -5.74 1.64 -0.03
N VAL A 53 -6.18 2.49 0.92
CA VAL A 53 -5.42 2.73 2.15
C VAL A 53 -5.28 1.45 2.95
N THR A 54 -6.39 0.75 3.16
CA THR A 54 -6.41 -0.50 3.95
C THR A 54 -5.57 -1.58 3.29
N SER A 55 -5.70 -1.77 1.97
CA SER A 55 -4.91 -2.74 1.20
C SER A 55 -3.42 -2.38 1.16
N THR A 56 -3.08 -1.10 1.11
CA THR A 56 -1.69 -0.64 1.16
C THR A 56 -1.05 -0.96 2.50
N ILE A 57 -1.72 -0.62 3.60
CA ILE A 57 -1.28 -0.94 4.96
C ILE A 57 -1.16 -2.45 5.12
N LEU A 58 -2.20 -3.19 4.73
CA LEU A 58 -2.22 -4.64 4.78
C LEU A 58 -1.04 -5.21 3.98
N THR A 59 -0.78 -4.74 2.77
CA THR A 59 0.35 -5.22 1.96
C THR A 59 1.70 -4.85 2.57
N LEU A 60 1.84 -3.66 3.16
CA LEU A 60 3.08 -3.24 3.83
C LEU A 60 3.34 -3.99 5.13
N VAL A 61 2.32 -4.55 5.79
CA VAL A 61 2.46 -5.34 7.03
C VAL A 61 2.50 -6.85 6.74
N VAL A 62 1.62 -7.34 5.87
CA VAL A 62 1.49 -8.76 5.54
C VAL A 62 2.71 -9.26 4.78
N ILE A 63 3.24 -8.52 3.80
CA ILE A 63 4.45 -8.94 3.06
C ILE A 63 5.65 -9.13 4.00
N PRO A 64 6.03 -8.19 4.90
CA PRO A 64 7.16 -8.43 5.80
C PRO A 64 6.87 -9.50 6.83
N VAL A 65 5.63 -9.65 7.30
CA VAL A 65 5.25 -10.74 8.23
C VAL A 65 5.45 -12.10 7.56
N ILE A 66 4.95 -12.28 6.34
CA ILE A 66 5.15 -13.51 5.56
C ILE A 66 6.64 -13.73 5.28
N TYR A 67 7.36 -12.68 4.87
CA TYR A 67 8.80 -12.77 4.59
C TYR A 67 9.59 -13.16 5.86
N TYR A 68 9.25 -12.59 7.02
CA TYR A 68 9.88 -12.91 8.29
C TYR A 68 9.60 -14.36 8.70
N LEU A 69 8.35 -14.82 8.59
CA LEU A 69 7.97 -16.21 8.87
C LEU A 69 8.70 -17.20 7.96
N TRP A 70 8.75 -16.92 6.65
CA TRP A 70 9.43 -17.75 5.68
C TRP A 70 10.94 -17.78 5.90
N ARG A 71 11.56 -16.61 6.14
CA ARG A 71 13.00 -16.51 6.46
C ARG A 71 13.34 -17.22 7.76
N ARG A 72 12.49 -17.14 8.79
CA ARG A 72 12.69 -17.85 10.05
C ARG A 72 12.60 -19.38 9.87
N ARG A 73 11.72 -19.86 9.00
CA ARG A 73 11.65 -21.30 8.64
C ARG A 73 12.87 -21.75 7.83
N HIS A 74 13.37 -20.93 6.89
CA HIS A 74 14.57 -21.26 6.14
C HIS A 74 15.85 -21.27 7.00
N LEU A 75 15.96 -20.39 8.00
CA LEU A 75 17.08 -20.38 8.93
C LEU A 75 17.04 -21.54 9.95
N SER A 76 15.92 -22.25 10.05
CA SER A 76 15.76 -23.44 10.89
C SER A 76 16.11 -24.75 10.17
N ASN A 77 16.61 -24.69 8.93
CA ASN A 77 17.18 -25.82 8.21
C ASN A 77 18.71 -25.63 8.13
N PRO A 78 19.50 -26.15 9.07
CA PRO A 78 20.96 -25.99 9.10
C PRO A 78 21.71 -26.72 7.96
N ASP A 79 21.01 -27.22 6.95
CA ASP A 79 21.56 -28.16 5.98
C ASP A 79 21.41 -27.61 4.54
N GLN A 80 22.19 -26.57 4.22
CA GLN A 80 22.87 -26.41 2.93
C GLN A 80 23.91 -25.29 2.99
#